data_AF-A0A4R4VLF9-F1
#
_entry.id   AF-A0A4R4VLF9-F1
#
_cell.length_a   1.000
_cell.length_b   1.000
_cell.length_c   1.000
_cell.angle_alpha   90.00
_cell.angle_beta   90.00
_cell.angle_gamma   90.00
#
_symmetry.space_group_name_H-M   'P 1'
#
loop_
_entity.id
_entity.type
_entity.pdbx_description
1 polymer ?
#
loop_
_entity_poly.entity_id
_entity_poly.type
_entity_poly.pdbx_seq_one_letter_code
_entity_poly.pdbx_strand_id
1 'polypeptide(L)'
;MVLGLGGGWLLWQSSGDGEGEGGDAAAAGDPATLNVLKKGRLTAEDVGTVDPTALFYAGFRKMATQPILHLTQESYTEESEYRQGEPGYVWESGFDYRTKEFRMVWGSADPEDPITVCRDGASYDYSYRLRRWDGPDTGDYLCRLKSAYRYISDGISTGGMTEAQADRWIKALQTEYNGFVNPRELRLTEVKGKQYLRLVVDYTPVKRADDLYYGGQSLMWSFKKSGLDPQSHPYSYTGGMGTGFHAVYHLDPGSLLTAYSEVEVTPAVGKDGRPREDGDFYKVRVEYHHPGRLPAMKPEGSPARPELTWPRDKA
;
A
#
# COMPACT_ATOMS: atom_id res chain seq x y z
N MET A 1 -18.78 -19.72 7.43
CA MET A 1 -18.10 -19.84 6.12
C MET A 1 -16.67 -19.39 6.35
N VAL A 2 -15.70 -20.31 6.30
CA VAL A 2 -14.30 -20.04 6.63
C VAL A 2 -13.61 -19.52 5.37
N LEU A 3 -13.33 -18.23 5.30
CA LEU A 3 -12.56 -17.61 4.22
C LEU A 3 -11.09 -18.00 4.37
N GLY A 4 -10.73 -19.12 3.75
CA GLY A 4 -9.36 -19.59 3.62
C GLY A 4 -8.64 -18.89 2.47
N LEU A 5 -8.34 -17.60 2.61
CA LEU A 5 -7.28 -16.98 1.80
C LEU A 5 -5.95 -17.38 2.44
N GLY A 6 -5.39 -18.47 1.92
CA GLY A 6 -4.15 -19.07 2.39
C GLY A 6 -2.96 -18.12 2.28
N GLY A 7 -2.73 -17.34 3.33
CA GLY A 7 -1.44 -16.74 3.63
C GLY A 7 -0.46 -17.87 3.99
N GLY A 8 0.09 -18.51 2.97
CA GLY A 8 1.11 -19.53 3.14
C GLY A 8 2.36 -18.92 3.78
N TRP A 9 2.63 -19.30 5.02
CA TRP A 9 3.92 -19.09 5.67
C TRP A 9 4.95 -19.95 4.93
N LEU A 10 5.59 -19.37 3.91
CA LEU A 10 6.76 -19.98 3.28
C LEU A 10 7.96 -19.82 4.23
N LEU A 11 8.40 -20.94 4.80
CA LEU A 11 9.72 -21.08 5.41
C LEU A 11 10.77 -20.94 4.30
N TRP A 12 11.67 -19.97 4.43
CA TRP A 12 12.74 -19.70 3.46
C TRP A 12 14.06 -20.34 3.89
N GLN A 13 14.60 -21.21 3.06
CA GLN A 13 16.02 -21.59 3.06
C GLN A 13 16.85 -20.51 2.35
N SER A 14 18.03 -20.22 2.89
CA SER A 14 18.99 -19.30 2.29
C SER A 14 19.75 -19.98 1.15
N SER A 15 19.62 -19.42 -0.05
CA SER A 15 20.54 -19.62 -1.18
C SER A 15 20.86 -18.20 -1.64
N GLY A 16 22.07 -17.68 -1.52
CA GLY A 16 23.29 -18.21 -2.12
C GLY A 16 23.57 -17.35 -3.35
N ASP A 17 24.67 -16.60 -3.30
CA ASP A 17 25.06 -15.53 -4.22
C ASP A 17 24.97 -15.92 -5.70
N GLY A 18 24.38 -15.04 -6.51
CA GLY A 18 24.29 -15.17 -7.96
C GLY A 18 24.56 -13.81 -8.59
N GLU A 19 25.82 -13.57 -8.93
CA GLU A 19 26.25 -12.50 -9.84
C GLU A 19 25.62 -12.78 -11.23
N GLY A 20 24.67 -11.94 -11.62
CA GLY A 20 24.04 -11.95 -12.94
C GLY A 20 24.39 -10.67 -13.69
N GLU A 21 24.89 -10.84 -14.91
CA GLU A 21 25.35 -9.80 -15.83
C GLU A 21 24.32 -8.67 -16.04
N GLY A 22 24.84 -7.44 -16.06
CA GLY A 22 24.08 -6.20 -16.11
C GLY A 22 23.31 -6.02 -17.40
N GLY A 23 21.99 -6.13 -17.31
CA GLY A 23 21.09 -5.38 -18.20
C GLY A 23 21.14 -3.89 -17.84
N ASP A 24 21.05 -3.03 -18.85
CA ASP A 24 20.96 -1.57 -18.69
C ASP A 24 20.03 -1.24 -17.52
N ALA A 25 20.57 -0.56 -16.52
CA ALA A 25 19.80 -0.12 -15.36
C ALA A 25 18.53 0.57 -15.87
N ALA A 26 17.36 0.19 -15.34
CA ALA A 26 16.17 1.02 -15.52
C ALA A 26 16.58 2.42 -15.05
N ALA A 27 16.64 3.37 -16.00
CA ALA A 27 17.13 4.70 -15.71
C ALA A 27 16.34 5.22 -14.51
N ALA A 28 17.02 5.77 -13.50
CA ALA A 28 16.42 6.21 -12.23
C ALA A 28 15.44 7.40 -12.38
N GLY A 29 14.98 7.66 -13.61
CA GLY A 29 14.36 8.88 -14.07
C GLY A 29 15.33 10.06 -14.08
N ASP A 30 14.94 11.16 -14.71
CA ASP A 30 15.62 12.45 -14.56
C ASP A 30 15.02 13.26 -13.40
N PRO A 31 15.69 13.35 -12.23
CA PRO A 31 15.20 14.11 -11.08
C PRO A 31 15.15 15.62 -11.34
N ALA A 32 15.87 16.14 -12.34
CA ALA A 32 15.85 17.56 -12.66
C ALA A 32 14.46 18.03 -13.14
N THR A 33 13.69 17.13 -13.75
CA THR A 33 12.31 17.40 -14.22
C THR A 33 11.36 17.76 -13.07
N LEU A 34 11.64 17.30 -11.85
CA LEU A 34 10.79 17.56 -10.68
C LEU A 34 10.85 19.00 -10.18
N ASN A 35 11.81 19.81 -10.67
CA ASN A 35 11.92 21.21 -10.25
C ASN A 35 10.67 22.03 -10.60
N VAL A 36 9.93 21.65 -11.65
CA VAL A 36 8.68 22.32 -12.04
C VAL A 36 7.61 22.23 -10.96
N LEU A 37 7.63 21.19 -10.12
CA LEU A 37 6.67 20.96 -9.04
C LEU A 37 6.80 21.97 -7.89
N LYS A 38 7.89 22.73 -7.84
CA LYS A 38 8.08 23.83 -6.88
C LYS A 38 7.24 25.07 -7.22
N LYS A 39 6.62 25.11 -8.41
CA LYS A 39 5.65 26.14 -8.77
C LYS A 39 4.41 26.00 -7.89
N GLY A 40 3.77 27.12 -7.54
CA GLY A 40 2.59 27.11 -6.68
C GLY A 40 1.40 26.37 -7.30
N ARG A 41 0.83 26.92 -8.38
CA ARG A 41 -0.23 26.27 -9.16
C ARG A 41 0.37 25.69 -10.43
N LEU A 42 0.16 24.40 -10.66
CA LEU A 42 0.66 23.69 -11.83
C LEU A 42 -0.34 23.74 -12.98
N THR A 43 0.19 23.65 -14.20
CA THR A 43 -0.57 23.47 -15.45
C THR A 43 -0.35 22.06 -16.01
N ALA A 44 -1.18 21.66 -17.00
CA ALA A 44 -0.98 20.39 -17.68
C ALA A 44 0.36 20.35 -18.45
N GLU A 45 0.81 21.49 -18.98
CA GLU A 45 2.11 21.60 -19.66
C GLU A 45 3.28 21.39 -18.69
N ASP A 46 3.20 21.97 -17.48
CA ASP A 46 4.20 21.73 -16.43
C ASP A 46 4.34 20.23 -16.13
N VAL A 47 3.21 19.54 -15.94
CA VAL A 47 3.18 18.11 -15.64
C VAL A 47 3.67 17.27 -16.82
N GLY A 48 3.44 17.70 -18.07
CA GLY A 48 3.96 17.02 -19.26
C GLY A 48 5.48 17.01 -19.38
N THR A 49 6.20 17.85 -18.64
CA THR A 49 7.67 17.85 -18.58
C THR A 49 8.26 16.95 -17.49
N VAL A 50 7.41 16.42 -16.59
CA VAL A 50 7.84 15.61 -15.46
C VAL A 50 8.07 14.17 -15.91
N ASP A 51 9.23 13.61 -15.56
CA ASP A 51 9.51 12.19 -15.73
C ASP A 51 8.68 11.37 -14.72
N PRO A 52 7.75 10.49 -15.17
CA PRO A 52 6.93 9.67 -14.29
C PRO A 52 7.76 8.71 -13.40
N THR A 53 8.90 8.24 -13.89
CA THR A 53 9.82 7.35 -13.16
C THR A 53 10.52 8.11 -12.05
N ALA A 54 11.02 9.30 -12.35
CA ALA A 54 11.63 10.18 -11.34
C ALA A 54 10.60 10.55 -10.26
N LEU A 55 9.37 10.91 -10.67
CA LEU A 55 8.27 11.25 -9.76
C LEU A 55 7.92 10.06 -8.85
N PHE A 56 7.79 8.87 -9.41
CA PHE A 56 7.48 7.66 -8.65
C PHE A 56 8.51 7.44 -7.55
N TYR A 57 9.80 7.35 -7.89
CA TYR A 57 10.83 7.03 -6.90
C TYR A 57 11.05 8.15 -5.88
N ALA A 58 10.87 9.41 -6.27
CA ALA A 58 10.89 10.53 -5.33
C ALA A 58 9.74 10.45 -4.32
N GLY A 59 8.50 10.20 -4.79
CA GLY A 59 7.34 10.02 -3.91
C GLY A 59 7.45 8.77 -3.05
N PHE A 60 7.89 7.65 -3.62
CA PHE A 60 8.12 6.40 -2.90
C PHE A 60 9.15 6.57 -1.78
N ARG A 61 10.24 7.30 -2.02
CA ARG A 61 11.22 7.66 -0.99
C ARG A 61 10.59 8.49 0.13
N LYS A 62 9.75 9.48 -0.22
CA LYS A 62 9.05 10.31 0.77
C LYS A 62 8.09 9.50 1.63
N MET A 63 7.35 8.57 1.04
CA MET A 63 6.50 7.61 1.77
C MET A 63 7.32 6.69 2.68
N ALA A 64 8.37 6.06 2.14
CA ALA A 64 9.27 5.15 2.86
C ALA A 64 9.89 5.75 4.12
N THR A 65 10.12 7.06 4.10
CA THR A 65 10.76 7.83 5.17
C THR A 65 9.78 8.49 6.14
N GLN A 66 8.46 8.33 5.93
CA GLN A 66 7.48 8.86 6.87
C GLN A 66 7.59 8.13 8.22
N PRO A 67 7.72 8.86 9.35
CA PRO A 67 7.84 8.22 10.66
C PRO A 67 6.50 7.63 11.13
N ILE A 68 5.39 8.04 10.54
CA ILE A 68 4.04 7.56 10.84
C ILE A 68 3.37 7.19 9.52
N LEU A 69 2.79 5.99 9.48
CA LEU A 69 1.78 5.66 8.50
C LEU A 69 0.41 5.68 9.17
N HIS A 70 -0.56 6.35 8.57
CA HIS A 70 -1.94 6.38 9.00
C HIS A 70 -2.82 6.45 7.76
N LEU A 71 -3.66 5.45 7.59
CA LEU A 71 -4.48 5.26 6.41
C LEU A 71 -5.91 4.86 6.76
N THR A 72 -6.83 5.15 5.85
CA THR A 72 -8.13 4.48 5.76
C THR A 72 -8.16 3.68 4.47
N GLN A 73 -8.60 2.43 4.52
CA GLN A 73 -8.62 1.50 3.41
C GLN A 73 -10.00 0.84 3.27
N GLU A 74 -10.53 0.87 2.06
CA GLU A 74 -11.61 0.00 1.60
C GLU A 74 -11.02 -1.18 0.83
N SER A 75 -11.53 -2.39 1.06
CA SER A 75 -11.13 -3.59 0.31
C SER A 75 -12.31 -4.24 -0.40
N TYR A 76 -12.06 -4.69 -1.62
CA TYR A 76 -13.03 -5.32 -2.52
C TYR A 76 -12.49 -6.65 -3.00
N THR A 77 -13.31 -7.70 -2.91
CA THR A 77 -12.98 -9.04 -3.39
C THR A 77 -13.79 -9.44 -4.62
N GLU A 78 -14.81 -8.64 -4.96
CA GLU A 78 -15.54 -8.77 -6.22
C GLU A 78 -15.57 -7.46 -7.01
N GLU A 79 -15.56 -7.56 -8.33
CA GLU A 79 -15.66 -6.38 -9.19
C GLU A 79 -17.04 -5.70 -9.06
N SER A 80 -18.09 -6.48 -8.83
CA SER A 80 -19.46 -6.02 -8.54
C SER A 80 -19.51 -5.12 -7.32
N GLU A 81 -18.87 -5.55 -6.21
CA GLU A 81 -18.76 -4.77 -4.97
C GLU A 81 -18.05 -3.44 -5.22
N TYR A 82 -16.94 -3.47 -5.97
CA TYR A 82 -16.18 -2.27 -6.31
C TYR A 82 -17.02 -1.26 -7.11
N ARG A 83 -17.72 -1.72 -8.15
CA ARG A 83 -18.56 -0.86 -9.00
C ARG A 83 -19.75 -0.26 -8.25
N GLN A 84 -20.33 -1.00 -7.33
CA GLN A 84 -21.44 -0.52 -6.48
C GLN A 84 -20.93 0.31 -5.30
N GLY A 85 -19.65 0.16 -4.97
CA GLY A 85 -19.04 0.86 -3.86
C GLY A 85 -19.46 0.27 -2.51
N GLU A 86 -19.57 -1.05 -2.45
CA GLU A 86 -19.96 -1.82 -1.27
C GLU A 86 -18.76 -2.62 -0.77
N PRO A 87 -17.78 -1.97 -0.11
CA PRO A 87 -16.57 -2.66 0.35
C PRO A 87 -16.94 -3.71 1.40
N GLY A 88 -16.33 -4.90 1.33
CA GLY A 88 -16.55 -5.92 2.36
C GLY A 88 -16.15 -5.42 3.76
N TYR A 89 -15.06 -4.64 3.84
CA TYR A 89 -14.57 -4.03 5.07
C TYR A 89 -13.94 -2.65 4.81
N VAL A 90 -14.05 -1.79 5.81
CA VAL A 90 -13.31 -0.53 5.90
C VAL A 90 -12.42 -0.56 7.13
N TRP A 91 -11.14 -0.26 6.93
CA TRP A 91 -10.10 -0.27 7.95
C TRP A 91 -9.57 1.15 8.11
N GLU A 92 -9.37 1.61 9.33
CA GLU A 92 -8.47 2.73 9.59
C GLU A 92 -7.36 2.22 10.50
N SER A 93 -6.11 2.40 10.09
CA SER A 93 -4.97 1.84 10.79
C SER A 93 -3.82 2.84 10.81
N GLY A 94 -2.96 2.72 11.82
CA GLY A 94 -1.74 3.48 11.84
C GLY A 94 -0.65 2.88 12.69
N PHE A 95 0.58 3.22 12.33
CA PHE A 95 1.79 2.80 13.01
C PHE A 95 2.79 3.95 13.08
N ASP A 96 3.24 4.29 14.29
CA ASP A 96 4.35 5.23 14.51
C ASP A 96 5.64 4.42 14.66
N TYR A 97 6.53 4.52 13.68
CA TYR A 97 7.77 3.74 13.64
C TYR A 97 8.79 4.17 14.70
N ARG A 98 8.61 5.34 15.32
CA ARG A 98 9.49 5.86 16.39
C ARG A 98 9.07 5.31 17.74
N THR A 99 7.78 5.37 18.05
CA THR A 99 7.23 4.92 19.35
C THR A 99 6.79 3.46 19.34
N LYS A 100 6.67 2.85 18.15
CA LYS A 100 6.11 1.51 17.91
C LYS A 100 4.64 1.39 18.32
N GLU A 101 3.94 2.53 18.46
CA GLU A 101 2.50 2.54 18.69
C GLU A 101 1.76 2.05 17.44
N PHE A 102 0.85 1.10 17.64
CA PHE A 102 -0.04 0.56 16.62
C PHE A 102 -1.49 0.81 17.02
N ARG A 103 -2.31 1.21 16.06
CA ARG A 103 -3.75 1.40 16.22
C ARG A 103 -4.46 0.88 14.99
N MET A 104 -5.64 0.31 15.20
CA MET A 104 -6.49 -0.14 14.11
C MET A 104 -7.94 -0.14 14.56
N VAL A 105 -8.83 0.23 13.66
CA VAL A 105 -10.27 0.10 13.78
C VAL A 105 -10.81 -0.42 12.47
N TRP A 106 -11.81 -1.30 12.50
CA TRP A 106 -12.46 -1.78 11.29
C TRP A 106 -13.92 -2.16 11.53
N GLY A 107 -14.67 -2.20 10.43
CA GLY A 107 -16.03 -2.72 10.37
C GLY A 107 -16.37 -3.15 8.95
N SER A 108 -17.45 -3.90 8.78
CA SER A 108 -18.01 -4.20 7.45
C SER A 108 -18.63 -2.93 6.83
N ALA A 109 -19.13 -2.97 5.60
CA ALA A 109 -19.94 -1.86 5.07
C ALA A 109 -21.35 -1.75 5.70
N ASP A 110 -21.86 -2.79 6.37
CA ASP A 110 -23.18 -2.75 6.99
C ASP A 110 -23.18 -1.80 8.20
N PRO A 111 -24.03 -0.76 8.24
CA PRO A 111 -24.04 0.21 9.33
C PRO A 111 -24.46 -0.37 10.69
N GLU A 112 -25.18 -1.49 10.71
CA GLU A 112 -25.63 -2.16 11.94
C GLU A 112 -24.57 -3.11 12.52
N ASP A 113 -23.61 -3.52 11.70
CA ASP A 113 -22.53 -4.40 12.14
C ASP A 113 -21.62 -3.68 13.15
N PRO A 114 -21.12 -4.40 14.16
CA PRO A 114 -20.20 -3.84 15.13
C PRO A 114 -18.91 -3.37 14.47
N ILE A 115 -18.26 -2.40 15.09
CA ILE A 115 -16.86 -2.07 14.75
C ILE A 115 -15.95 -2.63 15.84
N THR A 116 -14.74 -3.02 15.43
CA THR A 116 -13.71 -3.48 16.34
C THR A 116 -12.59 -2.44 16.41
N VAL A 117 -12.14 -2.12 17.61
CA VAL A 117 -10.98 -1.24 17.87
C VAL A 117 -9.88 -2.05 18.54
N CYS A 118 -8.68 -2.01 17.97
CA CYS A 118 -7.48 -2.54 18.59
C CYS A 118 -6.80 -1.50 19.46
N ARG A 119 -6.59 -1.86 20.72
CA ARG A 119 -5.84 -1.07 21.68
C ARG A 119 -4.98 -1.99 22.55
N ASP A 120 -3.69 -1.69 22.62
CA ASP A 120 -2.73 -2.37 23.48
C ASP A 120 -2.73 -3.91 23.30
N GLY A 121 -2.99 -4.38 22.07
CA GLY A 121 -3.05 -5.80 21.73
C GLY A 121 -4.37 -6.51 22.02
N ALA A 122 -5.40 -5.80 22.50
CA ALA A 122 -6.75 -6.31 22.73
C ALA A 122 -7.76 -5.66 21.77
N SER A 123 -8.82 -6.39 21.44
CA SER A 123 -9.98 -5.88 20.72
C SER A 123 -11.08 -5.39 21.67
N TYR A 124 -11.80 -4.38 21.22
CA TYR A 124 -13.02 -3.85 21.84
C TYR A 124 -14.05 -3.69 20.73
N ASP A 125 -15.23 -4.28 20.91
CA ASP A 125 -16.28 -4.27 19.90
C ASP A 125 -17.38 -3.30 20.31
N TYR A 126 -17.74 -2.37 19.44
CA TYR A 126 -18.90 -1.51 19.65
C TYR A 126 -20.11 -2.05 18.90
N SER A 127 -21.14 -2.47 19.64
CA SER A 127 -22.42 -2.83 19.05
C SER A 127 -23.29 -1.59 18.87
N TYR A 128 -23.59 -1.21 17.63
CA TYR A 128 -24.53 -0.12 17.34
C TYR A 128 -25.96 -0.44 17.80
N ARG A 129 -26.37 -1.70 17.66
CA ARG A 129 -27.67 -2.18 18.12
C ARG A 129 -27.84 -2.08 19.65
N LEU A 130 -26.83 -2.48 20.42
CA LEU A 130 -26.88 -2.46 21.88
C LEU A 130 -26.36 -1.14 22.48
N ARG A 131 -25.76 -0.28 21.65
CA ARG A 131 -25.11 0.99 22.02
C ARG A 131 -24.11 0.85 23.17
N ARG A 132 -23.31 -0.22 23.14
CA ARG A 132 -22.31 -0.50 24.18
C ARG A 132 -21.04 -1.10 23.58
N TRP A 133 -19.96 -0.96 24.33
CA TRP A 133 -18.72 -1.66 24.10
C TRP A 133 -18.74 -3.03 24.79
N ASP A 134 -18.28 -4.05 24.09
CA ASP A 134 -17.91 -5.36 24.62
C ASP A 134 -16.36 -5.50 24.55
N GLY A 135 -15.77 -6.31 25.44
CA GLY A 135 -14.30 -6.47 25.58
C GLY A 135 -13.74 -5.96 26.92
N PRO A 136 -12.41 -5.98 27.13
CA PRO A 136 -11.37 -6.37 26.16
C PRO A 136 -11.39 -7.87 25.84
N ASP A 137 -11.14 -8.23 24.57
CA ASP A 137 -10.75 -9.58 24.17
C ASP A 137 -9.28 -9.61 23.72
N THR A 138 -8.48 -10.46 24.38
CA THR A 138 -7.05 -10.67 24.06
C THR A 138 -6.82 -11.83 23.08
N GLY A 139 -7.88 -12.56 22.74
CA GLY A 139 -7.90 -13.67 21.81
C GLY A 139 -7.90 -13.22 20.34
N ASP A 140 -8.35 -12.00 20.04
CA ASP A 140 -8.39 -11.50 18.68
C ASP A 140 -6.98 -11.36 18.09
N TYR A 141 -6.70 -12.20 17.10
CA TYR A 141 -5.40 -12.24 16.45
C TYR A 141 -5.15 -10.99 15.59
N LEU A 142 -6.19 -10.33 15.06
CA LEU A 142 -6.04 -9.14 14.23
C LEU A 142 -5.49 -7.96 15.04
N CYS A 143 -5.77 -7.88 16.34
CA CYS A 143 -5.19 -6.86 17.21
C CYS A 143 -3.74 -7.11 17.61
N ARG A 144 -3.14 -8.21 17.15
CA ARG A 144 -1.70 -8.44 17.27
C ARG A 144 -1.01 -7.78 16.08
N LEU A 145 -0.07 -6.90 16.37
CA LEU A 145 0.69 -6.12 15.38
C LEU A 145 1.15 -6.95 14.16
N LYS A 146 1.74 -8.14 14.38
CA LYS A 146 2.20 -9.00 13.26
C LYS A 146 1.09 -9.42 12.29
N SER A 147 -0.10 -9.69 12.81
CA SER A 147 -1.27 -10.05 11.99
C SER A 147 -1.85 -8.83 11.27
N ALA A 148 -1.61 -7.63 11.80
CA ALA A 148 -2.09 -6.38 11.24
C ALA A 148 -1.20 -5.79 10.13
N TYR A 149 -0.01 -6.33 9.86
CA TYR A 149 0.94 -5.74 8.89
C TYR A 149 0.33 -5.46 7.52
N ARG A 150 -0.55 -6.34 7.03
CA ARG A 150 -1.23 -6.17 5.73
C ARG A 150 -2.22 -5.01 5.69
N TYR A 151 -2.58 -4.46 6.84
CA TYR A 151 -3.55 -3.37 6.96
C TYR A 151 -2.91 -2.03 7.29
N ILE A 152 -1.61 -2.00 7.62
CA ILE A 152 -0.86 -0.77 7.99
C ILE A 152 -0.29 -0.05 6.75
N SER A 153 -0.40 -0.69 5.58
CA SER A 153 0.06 -0.16 4.29
C SER A 153 -0.87 -0.58 3.17
N ASP A 154 -0.68 0.02 1.99
CA ASP A 154 -1.32 -0.39 0.73
C ASP A 154 -0.78 -1.71 0.14
N GLY A 155 0.15 -2.37 0.84
CA GLY A 155 0.81 -3.59 0.36
C GLY A 155 1.92 -3.36 -0.66
N ILE A 156 2.31 -2.11 -0.91
CA ILE A 156 3.38 -1.74 -1.84
C ILE A 156 4.48 -0.94 -1.13
N SER A 157 4.10 0.03 -0.31
CA SER A 157 5.02 0.90 0.41
C SER A 157 4.95 0.66 1.93
N THR A 158 5.92 1.15 2.68
CA THR A 158 5.91 1.17 4.14
C THR A 158 6.53 2.47 4.64
N GLY A 159 6.69 2.67 5.94
CA GLY A 159 7.28 3.87 6.54
C GLY A 159 8.48 3.56 7.43
N GLY A 160 8.97 4.59 8.13
CA GLY A 160 9.94 4.47 9.21
C GLY A 160 11.39 4.23 8.79
N MET A 161 11.71 4.38 7.51
CA MET A 161 13.07 4.23 7.02
C MET A 161 13.88 5.52 7.20
N THR A 162 15.19 5.36 7.38
CA THR A 162 16.14 6.41 7.05
C THR A 162 16.23 6.60 5.54
N GLU A 163 16.71 7.77 5.11
CA GLU A 163 16.98 8.05 3.70
C GLU A 163 17.85 6.99 3.03
N ALA A 164 18.97 6.61 3.67
CA ALA A 164 19.88 5.60 3.12
C ALA A 164 19.26 4.20 3.02
N GLN A 165 18.31 3.85 3.90
CA GLN A 165 17.57 2.58 3.82
C GLN A 165 16.59 2.59 2.65
N ALA A 166 15.85 3.69 2.48
CA ALA A 166 14.95 3.88 1.35
C ALA A 166 15.70 3.85 0.01
N ASP A 167 16.85 4.53 -0.07
CA ASP A 167 17.69 4.57 -1.28
C ASP A 167 18.21 3.17 -1.67
N ARG A 168 18.56 2.32 -0.70
CA ARG A 168 18.93 0.92 -0.97
C ARG A 168 17.76 0.10 -1.49
N TRP A 169 16.56 0.28 -0.93
CA TRP A 169 15.37 -0.40 -1.41
C TRP A 169 15.04 0.00 -2.85
N ILE A 170 15.04 1.31 -3.13
CA ILE A 170 14.81 1.86 -4.47
C ILE A 170 15.84 1.34 -5.47
N LYS A 171 17.13 1.36 -5.11
CA LYS A 171 18.19 0.81 -5.96
C LYS A 171 17.94 -0.65 -6.30
N ALA A 172 17.55 -1.47 -5.33
CA ALA A 172 17.21 -2.87 -5.57
C ALA A 172 16.04 -3.02 -6.57
N LEU A 173 14.98 -2.23 -6.41
CA LEU A 173 13.85 -2.21 -7.36
C LEU A 173 14.31 -1.83 -8.78
N GLN A 174 15.20 -0.86 -8.92
CA GLN A 174 15.69 -0.37 -10.21
C GLN A 174 16.65 -1.34 -10.90
N THR A 175 17.51 -2.02 -10.15
CA THR A 175 18.58 -2.84 -10.72
C THR A 175 18.27 -4.33 -10.64
N GLU A 176 18.02 -4.86 -9.44
CA GLU A 176 17.83 -6.30 -9.24
C GLU A 176 16.45 -6.78 -9.70
N TYR A 177 15.47 -5.89 -9.73
CA TYR A 177 14.08 -6.16 -10.14
C TYR A 177 13.65 -5.24 -11.29
N ASN A 178 14.58 -4.93 -12.19
CA ASN A 178 14.33 -4.13 -13.38
C ASN A 178 13.09 -4.63 -14.16
N GLY A 179 12.23 -3.72 -14.59
CA GLY A 179 10.98 -4.00 -15.29
C GLY A 179 9.81 -4.36 -14.36
N PHE A 180 10.04 -4.50 -13.06
CA PHE A 180 8.96 -4.73 -12.11
C PHE A 180 8.09 -3.49 -11.92
N VAL A 181 8.69 -2.31 -11.72
CA VAL A 181 7.96 -1.05 -11.53
C VAL A 181 7.95 -0.26 -12.82
N ASN A 182 6.76 0.05 -13.33
CA ASN A 182 6.58 0.75 -14.61
C ASN A 182 5.63 1.94 -14.44
N PRO A 183 6.13 3.12 -14.06
CA PRO A 183 5.35 4.35 -14.07
C PRO A 183 5.00 4.73 -15.51
N ARG A 184 3.73 5.04 -15.79
CA ARG A 184 3.22 5.29 -17.15
C ARG A 184 2.58 6.67 -17.28
N GLU A 185 1.27 6.74 -17.08
CA GLU A 185 0.49 7.95 -17.29
C GLU A 185 0.66 8.90 -16.09
N LEU A 186 1.01 10.14 -16.37
CA LEU A 186 1.06 11.22 -15.39
C LEU A 186 0.17 12.36 -15.87
N ARG A 187 -0.77 12.79 -15.03
CA ARG A 187 -1.63 13.95 -15.31
C ARG A 187 -1.92 14.76 -14.07
N LEU A 188 -2.23 16.03 -14.28
CA LEU A 188 -2.76 16.89 -13.24
C LEU A 188 -4.24 16.58 -13.02
N THR A 189 -4.65 16.49 -11.76
CA THR A 189 -6.07 16.36 -11.38
C THR A 189 -6.40 17.30 -10.22
N GLU A 190 -7.68 17.60 -10.02
CA GLU A 190 -8.16 18.44 -8.94
C GLU A 190 -9.22 17.68 -8.14
N VAL A 191 -9.02 17.58 -6.82
CA VAL A 191 -9.95 16.92 -5.90
C VAL A 191 -10.26 17.87 -4.76
N LYS A 192 -11.55 18.16 -4.56
CA LYS A 192 -12.04 19.13 -3.56
C LYS A 192 -11.30 20.48 -3.61
N GLY A 193 -10.96 20.96 -4.82
CA GLY A 193 -10.27 22.24 -5.03
C GLY A 193 -8.75 22.22 -4.83
N LYS A 194 -8.15 21.06 -4.54
CA LYS A 194 -6.69 20.88 -4.40
C LYS A 194 -6.11 20.11 -5.57
N GLN A 195 -4.94 20.55 -6.06
CA GLN A 195 -4.22 19.90 -7.15
C GLN A 195 -3.44 18.67 -6.68
N TYR A 196 -3.50 17.61 -7.47
CA TYR A 196 -2.75 16.38 -7.27
C TYR A 196 -2.12 15.92 -8.59
N LEU A 197 -1.02 15.20 -8.49
CA LEU A 197 -0.41 14.46 -9.58
C LEU A 197 -1.01 13.06 -9.59
N ARG A 198 -1.84 12.74 -10.58
CA ARG A 198 -2.36 11.39 -10.79
C ARG A 198 -1.34 10.61 -11.61
N LEU A 199 -0.70 9.63 -10.97
CA LEU A 199 0.33 8.78 -11.55
C LEU A 199 -0.17 7.33 -11.61
N VAL A 200 -0.17 6.75 -12.81
CA VAL A 200 -0.46 5.34 -13.04
C VAL A 200 0.86 4.55 -13.02
N VAL A 201 0.91 3.47 -12.26
CA VAL A 201 2.08 2.60 -12.11
C VAL A 201 1.66 1.15 -12.24
N ASP A 202 2.27 0.44 -13.19
CA ASP A 202 2.10 -1.00 -13.33
C ASP A 202 3.27 -1.72 -12.67
N TYR A 203 2.95 -2.63 -11.75
CA TYR A 203 3.89 -3.54 -11.12
C TYR A 203 3.84 -4.87 -11.86
N THR A 204 4.66 -5.05 -12.89
CA THR A 204 4.60 -6.20 -13.78
C THR A 204 5.48 -7.33 -13.27
N PRO A 205 4.96 -8.56 -13.08
CA PRO A 205 5.78 -9.70 -12.67
C PRO A 205 6.98 -9.91 -13.60
N VAL A 206 8.17 -10.07 -13.01
CA VAL A 206 9.42 -10.23 -13.75
C VAL A 206 9.89 -11.67 -13.73
N LYS A 207 10.39 -12.14 -14.88
CA LYS A 207 10.95 -13.48 -15.00
C LYS A 207 12.35 -13.52 -14.37
N ARG A 208 12.65 -14.59 -13.63
CA ARG A 208 13.95 -14.79 -12.96
C ARG A 208 14.70 -15.98 -13.55
N ALA A 209 15.92 -16.20 -13.07
CA ALA A 209 16.85 -17.22 -13.58
C ALA A 209 16.32 -18.66 -13.49
N ASP A 210 15.35 -18.92 -12.62
CA ASP A 210 14.67 -20.21 -12.46
C ASP A 210 13.43 -20.38 -13.37
N ASP A 211 13.29 -19.50 -14.36
CA ASP A 211 12.21 -19.51 -15.35
C ASP A 211 10.81 -19.18 -14.79
N LEU A 212 10.71 -18.74 -13.53
CA LEU A 212 9.46 -18.33 -12.89
C LEU A 212 9.25 -16.81 -12.90
N TYR A 213 7.98 -16.40 -12.89
CA TYR A 213 7.58 -14.99 -12.77
C TYR A 213 7.31 -14.60 -11.32
N TYR A 214 7.92 -13.50 -10.89
CA TYR A 214 7.80 -12.96 -9.54
C TYR A 214 7.25 -11.55 -9.58
N GLY A 215 6.11 -11.36 -8.91
CA GLY A 215 5.45 -10.07 -8.82
C GLY A 215 5.57 -9.50 -7.41
N GLY A 216 4.53 -9.58 -6.60
CA GLY A 216 4.53 -9.06 -5.22
C GLY A 216 5.73 -9.47 -4.36
N GLN A 217 6.30 -10.67 -4.55
CA GLN A 217 7.52 -11.10 -3.85
C GLN A 217 8.71 -10.17 -4.09
N SER A 218 8.81 -9.58 -5.29
CA SER A 218 9.86 -8.63 -5.66
C SER A 218 9.86 -7.42 -4.73
N LEU A 219 8.70 -6.99 -4.22
CA LEU A 219 8.61 -5.92 -3.22
C LEU A 219 9.22 -6.34 -1.87
N MET A 220 8.92 -7.55 -1.40
CA MET A 220 9.45 -8.05 -0.13
C MET A 220 10.96 -8.32 -0.19
N TRP A 221 11.45 -8.88 -1.30
CA TRP A 221 12.88 -9.16 -1.44
C TRP A 221 13.71 -7.90 -1.68
N SER A 222 13.19 -6.93 -2.45
CA SER A 222 13.82 -5.62 -2.57
C SER A 222 13.81 -4.87 -1.23
N PHE A 223 12.73 -4.97 -0.44
CA PHE A 223 12.67 -4.37 0.89
C PHE A 223 13.79 -4.88 1.80
N LYS A 224 14.11 -6.17 1.77
CA LYS A 224 15.23 -6.74 2.55
C LYS A 224 16.57 -6.07 2.26
N LYS A 225 16.77 -5.50 1.07
CA LYS A 225 18.00 -4.75 0.72
C LYS A 225 18.13 -3.43 1.47
N SER A 226 17.04 -2.91 2.04
CA SER A 226 17.12 -1.80 3.00
C SER A 226 17.93 -2.17 4.25
N GLY A 227 18.06 -3.47 4.57
CA GLY A 227 18.68 -3.96 5.81
C GLY A 227 17.72 -4.03 7.00
N LEU A 228 16.42 -3.81 6.78
CA LEU A 228 15.38 -4.01 7.78
C LEU A 228 14.82 -5.44 7.70
N ASP A 229 14.46 -5.98 8.87
CA ASP A 229 13.83 -7.29 8.98
C ASP A 229 12.29 -7.12 8.95
N PRO A 230 11.58 -7.71 7.96
CA PRO A 230 10.12 -7.60 7.87
C PRO A 230 9.38 -8.26 9.04
N GLN A 231 10.04 -9.10 9.85
CA GLN A 231 9.42 -9.65 11.06
C GLN A 231 9.33 -8.63 12.20
N SER A 232 10.22 -7.64 12.23
CA SER A 232 10.32 -6.60 13.26
C SER A 232 10.00 -5.19 12.77
N HIS A 233 9.93 -4.98 11.44
CA HIS A 233 9.51 -3.75 10.79
C HIS A 233 8.16 -3.96 10.09
N PRO A 234 7.06 -3.35 10.58
CA PRO A 234 5.73 -3.59 10.02
C PRO A 234 5.66 -3.31 8.52
N TYR A 235 5.58 -4.41 7.77
CA TYR A 235 5.45 -4.41 6.33
C TYR A 235 4.99 -5.78 5.86
N SER A 236 3.97 -5.79 5.01
CA SER A 236 3.52 -6.96 4.28
C SER A 236 3.14 -6.51 2.88
N TYR A 237 3.52 -7.30 1.88
CA TYR A 237 3.09 -7.05 0.52
C TYR A 237 1.74 -7.74 0.28
N THR A 238 0.92 -7.16 -0.58
CA THR A 238 -0.32 -7.79 -1.06
C THR A 238 -0.02 -8.69 -2.27
N GLY A 239 -0.83 -9.70 -2.53
CA GLY A 239 -0.70 -10.55 -3.73
C GLY A 239 0.07 -11.85 -3.51
N GLY A 240 0.15 -12.66 -4.57
CA GLY A 240 0.70 -14.00 -4.59
C GLY A 240 1.87 -14.16 -5.56
N MET A 241 2.26 -15.41 -5.83
CA MET A 241 3.31 -15.73 -6.80
C MET A 241 2.84 -15.40 -8.21
N GLY A 242 3.67 -14.67 -8.95
CA GLY A 242 3.37 -14.25 -10.31
C GLY A 242 2.30 -13.17 -10.43
N THR A 243 1.73 -12.62 -9.35
CA THR A 243 0.74 -11.52 -9.43
C THR A 243 1.42 -10.16 -9.40
N GLY A 244 1.00 -9.25 -10.28
CA GLY A 244 1.39 -7.85 -10.28
C GLY A 244 0.36 -6.95 -9.61
N PHE A 245 0.51 -5.64 -9.83
CA PHE A 245 -0.47 -4.63 -9.42
C PHE A 245 -0.66 -3.59 -10.51
N HIS A 246 -1.88 -3.11 -10.67
CA HIS A 246 -2.16 -1.84 -11.31
C HIS A 246 -2.47 -0.81 -10.22
N ALA A 247 -1.65 0.22 -10.10
CA ALA A 247 -1.79 1.24 -9.07
C ALA A 247 -2.03 2.63 -9.68
N VAL A 248 -2.97 3.37 -9.11
CA VAL A 248 -3.22 4.78 -9.43
C VAL A 248 -2.98 5.60 -8.18
N TYR A 249 -1.91 6.37 -8.17
CA TYR A 249 -1.53 7.26 -7.06
C TYR A 249 -1.98 8.69 -7.32
N HIS A 250 -2.43 9.37 -6.27
CA HIS A 250 -2.66 10.80 -6.24
C HIS A 250 -1.68 11.43 -5.27
N LEU A 251 -0.60 12.02 -5.79
CA LEU A 251 0.46 12.62 -5.00
C LEU A 251 0.22 14.13 -4.83
N ASP A 252 0.44 14.62 -3.61
CA ASP A 252 0.52 16.06 -3.35
C ASP A 252 1.79 16.63 -3.99
N PRO A 253 1.71 17.61 -4.91
CA PRO A 253 2.88 18.06 -5.67
C PRO A 253 3.97 18.74 -4.82
N GLY A 254 3.59 19.32 -3.68
CA GLY A 254 4.54 20.03 -2.81
C GLY A 254 5.35 19.10 -1.90
N SER A 255 4.71 18.08 -1.35
CA SER A 255 5.33 17.11 -0.43
C SER A 255 5.78 15.82 -1.11
N LEU A 256 5.21 15.52 -2.28
CA LEU A 256 5.28 14.23 -3.00
C LEU A 256 4.76 13.05 -2.20
N LEU A 257 4.01 13.29 -1.11
CA LEU A 257 3.34 12.24 -0.37
C LEU A 257 2.07 11.81 -1.11
N THR A 258 1.83 10.51 -1.15
CA THR A 258 0.58 9.94 -1.68
C THR A 258 -0.56 10.35 -0.76
N ALA A 259 -1.57 11.07 -1.26
CA ALA A 259 -2.77 11.38 -0.51
C ALA A 259 -3.85 10.29 -0.66
N TYR A 260 -3.87 9.64 -1.83
CA TYR A 260 -4.80 8.58 -2.14
C TYR A 260 -4.21 7.60 -3.15
N SER A 261 -4.57 6.32 -3.06
CA SER A 261 -4.24 5.32 -4.06
C SER A 261 -5.39 4.35 -4.31
N GLU A 262 -5.42 3.81 -5.53
CA GLU A 262 -6.19 2.61 -5.86
C GLU A 262 -5.21 1.56 -6.33
N VAL A 263 -5.30 0.35 -5.78
CA VAL A 263 -4.39 -0.75 -6.10
C VAL A 263 -5.23 -1.97 -6.42
N GLU A 264 -5.06 -2.48 -7.63
CA GLU A 264 -5.72 -3.68 -8.13
C GLU A 264 -4.67 -4.76 -8.38
N VAL A 265 -4.89 -5.96 -7.84
CA VAL A 265 -4.01 -7.10 -8.09
C VAL A 265 -4.25 -7.60 -9.51
N THR A 266 -3.18 -7.74 -10.30
CA THR A 266 -3.31 -8.32 -11.64
C THR A 266 -3.33 -9.85 -11.55
N PRO A 267 -3.95 -10.55 -12.52
CA PRO A 267 -3.88 -12.00 -12.58
C PRO A 267 -2.45 -12.51 -12.54
N ALA A 268 -2.25 -13.68 -11.92
CA ALA A 268 -0.95 -14.31 -11.85
C ALA A 268 -0.46 -14.70 -13.25
N VAL A 269 0.83 -14.51 -13.54
CA VAL A 269 1.43 -14.88 -14.83
C VAL A 269 1.89 -16.34 -14.79
N GLY A 270 1.49 -17.11 -15.80
CA GLY A 270 1.92 -18.49 -16.02
C GLY A 270 3.37 -18.61 -16.50
N LYS A 271 3.90 -19.83 -16.55
CA LYS A 271 5.26 -20.08 -17.05
C LYS A 271 5.46 -19.66 -18.52
N ASP A 272 4.38 -19.68 -19.29
CA ASP A 272 4.34 -19.23 -20.69
C ASP A 272 4.30 -17.69 -20.84
N GLY A 273 4.30 -16.95 -19.72
CA GLY A 273 4.26 -15.49 -19.71
C GLY A 273 2.87 -14.89 -19.92
N ARG A 274 1.80 -15.70 -19.91
CA ARG A 274 0.42 -15.21 -20.08
C ARG A 274 -0.29 -15.08 -18.74
N PRO A 275 -1.22 -14.11 -18.58
CA PRO A 275 -2.10 -14.05 -17.43
C PRO A 275 -2.91 -15.34 -17.30
N ARG A 276 -3.00 -15.87 -16.08
CA ARG A 276 -3.86 -17.01 -15.75
C ARG A 276 -5.31 -16.55 -15.61
N GLU A 277 -6.23 -17.42 -15.98
CA GLU A 277 -7.68 -17.16 -15.94
C GLU A 277 -8.31 -17.45 -14.56
N ASP A 278 -7.58 -18.10 -13.66
CA ASP A 278 -8.06 -18.53 -12.33
C ASP A 278 -7.74 -17.54 -11.20
N GLY A 279 -7.51 -16.27 -11.55
CA GLY A 279 -7.20 -15.23 -10.57
C GLY A 279 -8.45 -14.67 -9.89
N ASP A 280 -8.39 -14.54 -8.56
CA ASP A 280 -9.40 -13.81 -7.80
C ASP A 280 -9.25 -12.29 -8.02
N PHE A 281 -10.38 -11.58 -8.03
CA PHE A 281 -10.38 -10.13 -8.02
C PHE A 281 -9.97 -9.62 -6.63
N TYR A 282 -9.06 -8.65 -6.60
CA TYR A 282 -8.76 -7.93 -5.37
C TYR A 282 -8.38 -6.50 -5.69
N LYS A 283 -9.08 -5.56 -5.06
CA LYS A 283 -8.82 -4.13 -5.19
C LYS A 283 -8.92 -3.43 -3.85
N VAL A 284 -8.05 -2.47 -3.61
CA VAL A 284 -8.10 -1.59 -2.45
C VAL A 284 -8.11 -0.14 -2.87
N ARG A 285 -8.82 0.68 -2.10
CA ARG A 285 -8.76 2.15 -2.16
C ARG A 285 -8.21 2.62 -0.83
N VAL A 286 -7.18 3.46 -0.85
CA VAL A 286 -6.45 3.87 0.35
C VAL A 286 -6.35 5.39 0.38
N GLU A 287 -6.77 6.00 1.48
CA GLU A 287 -6.55 7.42 1.79
C GLU A 287 -5.48 7.54 2.88
N TYR A 288 -4.52 8.43 2.70
CA TYR A 288 -3.39 8.62 3.60
C TYR A 288 -3.50 9.97 4.32
N HIS A 289 -3.37 9.96 5.65
CA HIS A 289 -3.68 11.13 6.50
C HIS A 289 -2.46 11.96 6.92
N HIS A 290 -1.25 11.42 6.81
CA HIS A 290 0.04 12.07 7.16
C HIS A 290 0.05 12.93 8.44
N PRO A 291 -0.43 12.44 9.60
CA PRO A 291 -0.48 13.25 10.81
C PRO A 291 0.90 13.34 11.50
N GLY A 292 1.12 14.39 12.28
CA GLY A 292 2.34 14.51 13.11
C GLY A 292 2.42 13.52 14.30
N ARG A 293 1.26 12.94 14.68
CA ARG A 293 1.09 11.90 15.71
C ARG A 293 -0.12 11.06 15.35
N LEU A 294 -0.13 9.78 15.72
CA LEU A 294 -1.32 8.95 15.54
C LEU A 294 -2.50 9.53 16.33
N PRO A 295 -3.71 9.58 15.75
CA PRO A 295 -4.90 9.99 16.47
C PRO A 295 -5.22 9.02 17.61
N ALA A 296 -5.80 9.54 18.68
CA ALA A 296 -6.26 8.70 19.77
C ALA A 296 -7.52 7.94 19.33
N MET A 297 -7.43 6.61 19.25
CA MET A 297 -8.60 5.74 19.17
C MET A 297 -8.95 5.29 20.58
N LYS A 298 -10.18 5.59 21.02
CA LYS A 298 -10.61 5.27 22.38
C LYS A 298 -11.96 4.54 22.34
N PRO A 299 -12.12 3.43 23.08
CA PRO A 299 -13.38 2.69 23.16
C PRO A 299 -14.35 3.37 24.12
N GLU A 300 -14.75 4.59 23.79
CA GLU A 300 -15.64 5.41 24.60
C GLU A 300 -16.66 6.13 23.72
N GLY A 301 -17.87 6.34 24.25
CA GLY A 301 -18.98 6.90 23.49
C GLY A 301 -19.42 6.00 22.31
N SER A 302 -20.08 6.62 21.34
CA SER A 302 -20.40 6.01 20.05
C SER A 302 -19.31 6.37 19.04
N PRO A 303 -18.50 5.40 18.59
CA PRO A 303 -17.45 5.68 17.61
C PRO A 303 -18.06 6.00 16.25
N ALA A 304 -17.34 6.78 15.44
CA ALA A 304 -17.62 6.89 14.02
C ALA A 304 -17.09 5.64 13.31
N ARG A 305 -17.77 5.19 12.25
CA ARG A 305 -17.26 4.13 11.38
C ARG A 305 -16.12 4.70 10.53
N PRO A 306 -15.04 3.93 10.29
CA PRO A 306 -14.02 4.32 9.32
C PRO A 306 -14.66 4.54 7.95
N GLU A 307 -14.32 5.63 7.29
CA GLU A 307 -14.78 5.94 5.94
C GLU A 307 -13.70 6.68 5.17
N LEU A 308 -13.62 6.45 3.86
CA LEU A 308 -12.80 7.28 2.98
C LEU A 308 -13.55 8.58 2.73
N THR A 309 -12.85 9.70 2.88
CA THR A 309 -13.35 11.01 2.48
C THR A 309 -13.08 11.27 0.99
N TRP A 310 -12.14 10.56 0.38
CA TRP A 310 -11.81 10.70 -1.04
C TRP A 310 -13.02 10.36 -1.92
N PRO A 311 -13.44 11.26 -2.85
CA PRO A 311 -14.61 11.01 -3.67
C PRO A 311 -14.41 9.77 -4.53
N ARG A 312 -15.49 9.02 -4.73
CA ARG A 312 -15.50 7.97 -5.74
C ARG A 312 -15.60 8.61 -7.12
N ASP A 313 -14.82 8.10 -8.07
CA ASP A 313 -15.05 8.41 -9.47
C ASP A 313 -16.50 7.98 -9.79
N LYS A 314 -17.27 8.90 -10.37
CA LYS A 314 -18.61 8.56 -10.85
C LYS A 314 -18.43 7.58 -12.01
N ALA A 315 -18.87 6.34 -11.82
CA ALA A 315 -19.01 5.36 -12.90
C ALA A 315 -19.94 5.87 -14.00
#